data_AF-A0A4S1DSK7-F1
#
_entry.id   AF-A0A4S1DSK7-F1
#
_cell.length_a   1.000
_cell.length_b   1.000
_cell.length_c   1.000
_cell.angle_alpha   90.00
_cell.angle_beta   90.00
_cell.angle_gamma   90.00
#
_symmetry.space_group_name_H-M   'P 1'
#
loop_
_entity.id
_entity.type
_entity.pdbx_description
1 polymer ?
#
loop_
_entity_poly.entity_id
_entity_poly.type
_entity_poly.pdbx_seq_one_letter_code
_entity_poly.pdbx_strand_id
1 'polypeptide(L)'
;MNQNIIKLFLRLAVSVGFLSAVADRFGFWQQNVSVWGNWQSFLDYTQLINPYIPKSLIPFLGVMATATETLFALCLLIGFKTETFAKLSGFLLLIFALAMCFSTGIKDVFDYSVLSASAAAFALSSMKEKHFEIDIFFNKISL
;
A
#
# COMPACT_ATOMS: atom_id res chain seq x y z
N MET A 1 20.67 1.96 15.58
CA MET A 1 19.33 2.60 15.45
C MET A 1 18.33 1.74 16.22
N ASN A 2 17.40 2.35 16.96
CA ASN A 2 16.47 1.62 17.83
C ASN A 2 15.40 0.88 17.00
N GLN A 3 15.22 -0.42 17.23
CA GLN A 3 14.24 -1.27 16.51
C GLN A 3 12.81 -0.73 16.60
N ASN A 4 12.43 -0.15 17.74
CA ASN A 4 11.12 0.45 17.95
C ASN A 4 10.87 1.66 17.04
N ILE A 5 11.91 2.49 16.85
CA ILE A 5 11.85 3.65 15.97
C ILE A 5 11.76 3.20 14.51
N ILE A 6 12.54 2.18 14.12
CA ILE A 6 12.49 1.61 12.77
C ILE A 6 11.08 1.06 12.49
N LYS A 7 10.49 0.32 13.44
CA LYS A 7 9.15 -0.24 13.30
C LYS A 7 8.10 0.85 13.09
N LEU A 8 8.12 1.88 13.94
CA LEU A 8 7.18 3.00 13.84
C LEU A 8 7.34 3.73 12.49
N PHE A 9 8.59 3.96 12.08
CA PHE A 9 8.88 4.61 10.80
C PHE A 9 8.40 3.78 9.61
N LEU A 10 8.64 2.46 9.60
CA LEU A 10 8.13 1.56 8.55
C LEU A 10 6.59 1.55 8.50
N ARG A 11 5.93 1.51 9.66
CA ARG A 11 4.46 1.58 9.72
C ARG A 11 3.94 2.87 9.12
N LEU A 12 4.49 4.01 9.53
CA LEU A 12 4.09 5.32 9.04
C LEU A 12 4.39 5.47 7.55
N ALA A 13 5.59 5.08 7.09
CA ALA A 13 5.98 5.19 5.69
C ALA A 13 5.06 4.38 4.76
N VAL A 14 4.78 3.12 5.10
CA VAL A 14 3.92 2.26 4.29
C VAL A 14 2.46 2.75 4.32
N SER A 15 1.93 3.06 5.51
CA SER A 15 0.53 3.52 5.63
C SER A 15 0.29 4.87 4.96
N VAL A 16 1.15 5.86 5.18
CA VAL A 16 1.05 7.17 4.54
C VAL A 16 1.27 7.07 3.03
N GLY A 17 2.16 6.17 2.56
CA GLY A 17 2.33 5.90 1.14
C GLY A 17 1.03 5.44 0.47
N PHE A 18 0.33 4.47 1.07
CA PHE A 18 -0.99 4.05 0.58
C PHE A 18 -2.03 5.18 0.63
N LEU A 19 -2.14 5.90 1.76
CA LEU A 19 -3.10 7.01 1.88
C LEU A 19 -2.82 8.12 0.86
N SER A 20 -1.55 8.41 0.60
CA SER A 20 -1.12 9.38 -0.41
C SER A 20 -1.53 8.95 -1.81
N ALA A 21 -1.36 7.67 -2.17
CA ALA A 21 -1.81 7.13 -3.46
C ALA A 21 -3.34 7.17 -3.59
N VAL A 22 -4.07 6.84 -2.53
CA VAL A 22 -5.53 6.95 -2.50
C VAL A 22 -5.99 8.41 -2.64
N ALA A 23 -5.34 9.34 -1.94
CA ALA A 23 -5.62 10.77 -2.04
C ALA A 23 -5.40 11.31 -3.46
N ASP A 24 -4.41 10.78 -4.18
CA ASP A 24 -4.14 11.14 -5.58
C ASP A 24 -5.30 10.77 -6.52
N ARG A 25 -5.88 9.58 -6.31
CA ARG A 25 -7.04 9.10 -7.09
C ARG A 25 -8.28 9.98 -6.89
N PHE A 26 -8.41 10.62 -5.74
CA PHE A 26 -9.51 11.53 -5.42
C PHE A 26 -9.19 13.01 -5.71
N GLY A 27 -8.02 13.31 -6.27
CA GLY A 27 -7.64 14.66 -6.67
C GLY A 27 -7.30 15.60 -5.51
N PHE A 28 -6.84 15.05 -4.38
CA PHE A 28 -6.40 15.86 -3.23
C PHE A 28 -4.99 16.44 -3.42
N TRP A 29 -4.20 15.86 -4.32
CA TRP A 29 -2.90 16.39 -4.72
C TRP A 29 -3.04 17.42 -5.85
N GLN A 30 -2.09 18.34 -5.92
CA GLN A 30 -2.04 19.29 -7.03
C GLN A 30 -1.66 18.57 -8.32
N GLN A 31 -2.24 18.99 -9.44
CA GLN A 31 -2.12 18.28 -10.71
C GLN A 31 -0.68 18.16 -11.25
N ASN A 32 0.22 19.06 -10.84
CA ASN A 32 1.65 19.03 -11.20
C ASN A 32 2.49 18.01 -10.42
N VAL A 33 2.00 17.53 -9.28
CA VAL A 33 2.67 16.50 -8.46
C VAL A 33 1.95 15.16 -8.48
N SER A 34 0.71 15.15 -8.98
CA SER A 34 -0.12 13.96 -9.09
C SER A 34 0.37 12.96 -10.12
N VAL A 35 0.18 11.68 -9.82
CA VAL A 35 0.45 10.58 -10.77
C VAL A 35 -0.77 10.35 -11.65
N TRP A 36 -1.96 10.27 -11.04
CA TRP A 36 -3.25 10.11 -11.71
C TRP A 36 -4.09 11.38 -11.59
N GLY A 37 -4.14 11.97 -10.40
CA GLY A 37 -4.84 13.24 -10.10
C GLY A 37 -6.37 13.18 -10.17
N ASN A 38 -6.96 12.14 -10.73
CA ASN A 38 -8.39 11.88 -10.70
C ASN A 38 -8.70 10.38 -10.90
N TRP A 39 -9.94 10.01 -10.62
CA TRP A 39 -10.39 8.62 -10.67
C TRP A 39 -10.32 8.01 -12.07
N GLN A 40 -10.68 8.77 -13.11
CA GLN A 40 -10.70 8.26 -14.48
C GLN A 40 -9.30 7.93 -14.97
N SER A 41 -8.34 8.84 -14.75
CA SER A 41 -6.93 8.62 -15.09
C SER A 41 -6.33 7.43 -14.34
N PHE A 42 -6.76 7.18 -13.10
CA PHE A 42 -6.40 5.97 -12.36
C PHE A 42 -6.99 4.69 -12.98
N LEU A 43 -8.26 4.70 -13.40
CA LEU A 43 -8.86 3.55 -14.08
C LEU A 43 -8.19 3.27 -15.44
N ASP A 44 -7.87 4.32 -16.19
CA ASP A 44 -7.16 4.20 -17.47
C ASP A 44 -5.77 3.57 -17.26
N TYR A 45 -5.05 4.01 -16.22
CA TYR A 45 -3.78 3.41 -15.81
C TYR A 45 -3.95 1.96 -15.33
N THR A 46 -5.02 1.67 -14.58
CA THR A 46 -5.33 0.31 -14.11
C THR A 46 -5.58 -0.64 -15.29
N GLN A 47 -6.23 -0.18 -16.35
CA GLN A 47 -6.40 -0.95 -17.59
C GLN A 47 -5.08 -1.14 -18.32
N LEU A 48 -4.22 -0.11 -18.36
CA LEU A 48 -2.89 -0.19 -18.97
C LEU A 48 -2.04 -1.29 -18.34
N ILE A 49 -2.01 -1.36 -17.00
CA ILE A 49 -1.21 -2.35 -16.29
C ILE A 49 -1.84 -3.75 -16.22
N ASN A 50 -3.11 -3.89 -16.62
CA ASN A 50 -3.85 -5.15 -16.67
C ASN A 50 -4.42 -5.42 -18.08
N PRO A 51 -3.58 -5.61 -19.12
CA PRO A 51 -4.04 -5.70 -20.51
C PRO A 51 -4.95 -6.89 -20.79
N TYR A 52 -4.85 -7.96 -19.99
CA TYR A 52 -5.64 -9.17 -20.13
C TYR A 52 -7.01 -9.11 -19.44
N ILE A 53 -7.27 -8.06 -18.64
CA ILE A 53 -8.54 -7.89 -17.93
C ILE A 53 -9.53 -7.10 -18.80
N PRO A 54 -10.79 -7.57 -18.94
CA PRO A 54 -11.83 -6.83 -19.64
C PRO A 54 -12.08 -5.45 -19.03
N LYS A 55 -12.27 -4.43 -19.89
CA LYS A 55 -12.58 -3.04 -19.50
C LYS A 55 -13.75 -2.92 -18.51
N SER A 56 -14.75 -3.80 -18.62
CA SER A 56 -15.91 -3.82 -17.72
C SER A 56 -15.56 -4.16 -16.26
N LEU A 57 -14.44 -4.85 -16.02
CA LEU A 57 -13.98 -5.23 -14.67
C LEU A 57 -13.01 -4.22 -14.06
N ILE A 58 -12.48 -3.27 -14.84
CA ILE A 58 -11.51 -2.27 -14.36
C ILE A 58 -12.07 -1.39 -13.24
N PRO A 59 -13.29 -0.84 -13.32
CA PRO A 59 -13.85 -0.07 -12.21
C PRO A 59 -13.94 -0.89 -10.91
N PHE A 60 -14.32 -2.16 -11.02
CA PHE A 60 -14.38 -3.07 -9.88
C PHE A 60 -12.99 -3.29 -9.26
N LEU A 61 -11.97 -3.57 -10.08
CA LEU A 61 -10.59 -3.71 -9.60
C LEU A 61 -10.07 -2.41 -8.97
N GLY A 62 -10.37 -1.25 -9.55
CA GLY A 62 -9.98 0.04 -9.01
C GLY A 62 -10.58 0.31 -7.62
N VAL A 63 -11.87 -0.01 -7.43
CA VAL A 63 -12.53 0.08 -6.12
C VAL A 63 -11.91 -0.90 -5.13
N MET A 64 -11.70 -2.16 -5.53
CA MET A 64 -11.10 -3.18 -4.68
C MET A 64 -9.69 -2.80 -4.23
N ALA A 65 -8.85 -2.30 -5.14
CA ALA A 65 -7.50 -1.83 -4.82
C ALA A 65 -7.55 -0.66 -3.83
N THR A 66 -8.38 0.35 -4.11
CA THR A 66 -8.52 1.54 -3.24
C THR A 66 -9.04 1.18 -1.85
N ALA A 67 -10.04 0.31 -1.76
CA ALA A 67 -10.58 -0.15 -0.49
C ALA A 67 -9.55 -0.95 0.31
N THR A 68 -8.82 -1.85 -0.35
CA THR A 68 -7.78 -2.69 0.28
C THR A 68 -6.63 -1.84 0.80
N GLU A 69 -6.11 -0.92 -0.01
CA GLU A 69 -5.05 0.01 0.40
C GLU A 69 -5.48 0.90 1.56
N THR A 70 -6.69 1.46 1.51
CA THR A 70 -7.23 2.29 2.60
C THR A 70 -7.34 1.49 3.88
N LEU A 71 -7.90 0.28 3.82
CA LEU A 71 -8.03 -0.61 4.97
C LEU A 71 -6.65 -0.95 5.56
N PHE A 72 -5.72 -1.38 4.72
CA PHE A 72 -4.37 -1.77 5.16
C PHE A 72 -3.63 -0.59 5.77
N ALA A 73 -3.74 0.59 5.16
CA ALA A 73 -3.13 1.81 5.67
C ALA A 73 -3.67 2.16 7.07
N LEU A 74 -4.99 2.17 7.24
CA LEU A 74 -5.61 2.48 8.53
C LEU A 74 -5.22 1.46 9.60
N CYS A 75 -5.24 0.15 9.28
CA CYS A 75 -4.82 -0.89 10.21
C CYS A 75 -3.34 -0.75 10.61
N LEU A 76 -2.44 -0.46 9.66
CA LEU A 76 -1.02 -0.23 9.94
C LEU A 76 -0.76 1.04 10.75
N LEU A 77 -1.51 2.10 10.46
CA LEU A 77 -1.40 3.40 11.13
C LEU A 77 -1.75 3.27 12.60
N ILE A 78 -2.91 2.67 12.93
CA ILE A 78 -3.31 2.44 14.32
C ILE A 78 -2.49 1.31 14.97
N GLY A 79 -1.97 0.37 14.17
CA GLY A 79 -1.20 -0.78 14.67
C GLY A 79 -2.11 -1.92 15.11
N PHE A 80 -3.14 -2.20 14.31
CA PHE A 80 -4.02 -3.35 14.45
C PHE A 80 -3.48 -4.50 13.60
N LYS A 81 -3.20 -5.64 14.24
CA LYS A 81 -2.62 -6.85 13.63
C LYS A 81 -1.46 -6.51 12.67
N THR A 82 -0.53 -5.67 13.14
CA THR A 82 0.50 -5.03 12.30
C THR A 82 1.23 -6.03 11.42
N GLU A 83 1.64 -7.18 11.96
CA GLU A 83 2.38 -8.20 11.22
C GLU A 83 1.58 -8.77 10.05
N THR A 84 0.29 -9.04 10.26
CA THR A 84 -0.60 -9.58 9.22
C THR A 84 -0.83 -8.56 8.12
N PHE A 85 -1.21 -7.33 8.48
CA PHE A 85 -1.48 -6.28 7.50
C PHE A 85 -0.21 -5.82 6.77
N ALA A 86 0.96 -5.86 7.43
CA ALA A 86 2.23 -5.58 6.79
C ALA A 86 2.58 -6.67 5.76
N LYS A 87 2.36 -7.94 6.09
CA LYS A 87 2.57 -9.06 5.16
C LYS A 87 1.64 -8.97 3.95
N LEU A 88 0.35 -8.71 4.16
CA LEU A 88 -0.63 -8.53 3.08
C LEU A 88 -0.28 -7.31 2.21
N SER A 89 0.14 -6.21 2.82
CA SER A 89 0.62 -5.01 2.10
C SER A 89 1.84 -5.31 1.22
N GLY A 90 2.78 -6.11 1.73
CA GLY A 90 3.94 -6.56 0.96
C GLY A 90 3.55 -7.33 -0.29
N PHE A 91 2.62 -8.29 -0.16
CA PHE A 91 2.08 -9.03 -1.31
C PHE A 91 1.30 -8.14 -2.27
N LEU A 92 0.46 -7.24 -1.76
CA LEU A 92 -0.30 -6.29 -2.59
C LEU A 92 0.64 -5.45 -3.46
N LEU A 93 1.67 -4.85 -2.86
CA LEU A 93 2.68 -4.04 -3.56
C LEU A 93 3.51 -4.89 -4.54
N LEU A 94 3.81 -6.14 -4.19
CA LEU A 94 4.54 -7.05 -5.07
C LEU A 94 3.72 -7.41 -6.32
N ILE A 95 2.42 -7.68 -6.16
CA ILE A 95 1.51 -7.93 -7.29
C ILE A 95 1.44 -6.70 -8.19
N PHE A 96 1.36 -5.49 -7.59
CA PHE A 96 1.39 -4.23 -8.35
C PHE A 96 2.71 -4.05 -9.12
N ALA A 97 3.84 -4.33 -8.47
CA ALA A 97 5.16 -4.30 -9.08
C ALA A 97 5.28 -5.23 -10.29
N LEU A 98 4.77 -6.46 -10.15
CA LEU A 98 4.78 -7.45 -11.23
C LEU A 98 3.87 -7.01 -12.38
N ALA A 99 2.66 -6.51 -12.07
CA ALA A 99 1.75 -5.99 -13.08
C ALA A 99 2.40 -4.85 -13.89
N MET A 100 3.02 -3.88 -13.21
CA MET A 100 3.79 -2.80 -13.86
C MET A 100 4.96 -3.33 -14.69
N CYS A 101 5.74 -4.26 -14.14
CA CYS A 101 6.90 -4.83 -14.82
C CYS A 101 6.54 -5.48 -16.17
N PHE A 102 5.41 -6.20 -16.23
CA PHE A 102 4.96 -6.88 -17.44
C PHE A 102 4.20 -5.98 -18.42
N SER A 103 3.77 -4.78 -18.00
CA SER A 103 2.94 -3.89 -18.81
C SER A 103 3.69 -2.64 -19.28
N THR A 104 4.22 -1.85 -18.35
CA THR A 104 4.93 -0.59 -18.65
C THR A 104 6.45 -0.75 -18.61
N GLY A 105 6.92 -1.90 -18.11
CA GLY A 105 8.33 -2.27 -18.07
C GLY A 105 8.97 -2.04 -16.71
N ILE A 106 10.20 -2.55 -16.55
CA ILE A 106 10.87 -2.57 -15.25
C ILE A 106 11.34 -1.18 -14.76
N LYS A 107 11.46 -0.20 -15.67
CA LYS A 107 11.90 1.15 -15.32
C LYS A 107 10.91 1.83 -14.38
N ASP A 108 9.61 1.78 -14.69
CA ASP A 108 8.58 2.38 -13.85
C ASP A 108 8.57 1.76 -12.44
N VAL A 109 8.74 0.44 -12.35
CA VAL A 109 8.82 -0.28 -11.07
C VAL A 109 9.91 0.29 -10.16
N PHE A 110 11.05 0.69 -10.73
CA PHE A 110 12.13 1.33 -10.00
C PHE A 110 11.89 2.81 -9.73
N ASP A 111 11.35 3.56 -10.69
CA ASP A 111 11.06 5.00 -10.53
C ASP A 111 10.04 5.24 -9.40
N TYR A 112 9.03 4.37 -9.27
CA TYR A 112 8.06 4.40 -8.16
C TYR A 112 8.56 3.71 -6.89
N SER A 113 9.74 3.07 -6.92
CA SER A 113 10.32 2.34 -5.77
C SER A 113 9.38 1.32 -5.13
N VAL A 114 8.46 0.73 -5.91
CA VAL A 114 7.36 -0.08 -5.37
C VAL A 114 7.88 -1.41 -4.78
N LEU A 115 8.97 -1.96 -5.32
CA LEU A 115 9.66 -3.11 -4.74
C LEU A 115 10.28 -2.81 -3.38
N SER A 116 10.84 -1.60 -3.20
CA SER A 116 11.36 -1.15 -1.91
C SER A 116 10.23 -0.99 -0.88
N ALA A 117 9.08 -0.46 -1.29
CA ALA A 117 7.89 -0.39 -0.44
C ALA A 117 7.37 -1.78 -0.05
N SER A 118 7.35 -2.73 -1.00
CA SER A 118 7.00 -4.13 -0.73
C SER A 118 7.96 -4.79 0.27
N ALA A 119 9.27 -4.61 0.07
CA ALA A 119 10.30 -5.12 0.98
C ALA A 119 10.18 -4.49 2.38
N ALA A 120 9.90 -3.19 2.47
CA ALA A 120 9.66 -2.49 3.73
C ALA A 120 8.44 -3.07 4.49
N ALA A 121 7.36 -3.39 3.77
CA ALA A 121 6.19 -4.04 4.35
C ALA A 121 6.49 -5.47 4.84
N PHE A 122 7.27 -6.26 4.08
CA PHE A 122 7.72 -7.57 4.55
C PHE A 122 8.67 -7.48 5.75
N ALA A 123 9.60 -6.53 5.76
CA ALA A 123 10.48 -6.27 6.90
C ALA A 123 9.66 -5.94 8.15
N LEU A 124 8.69 -5.02 8.04
CA LEU A 124 7.76 -4.70 9.11
C LEU A 124 6.99 -5.92 9.60
N SER A 125 6.58 -6.82 8.71
CA SER A 125 5.86 -8.05 9.07
C SER A 125 6.68 -9.03 9.91
N SER A 126 8.01 -8.94 9.86
CA SER A 126 8.92 -9.79 10.66
C SER A 126 9.20 -9.24 12.06
N MET A 127 8.82 -7.98 12.34
CA MET A 127 9.05 -7.32 13.63
C MET A 127 7.93 -7.66 14.62
N LYS A 128 8.15 -8.69 15.45
CA LYS A 128 7.14 -9.21 16.40
C LYS A 128 6.93 -8.34 17.63
N GLU A 129 7.98 -7.64 18.07
CA GLU A 129 7.92 -6.79 19.28
C GLU A 129 6.92 -5.65 19.10
N LYS A 130 5.89 -5.61 19.96
CA LYS A 130 4.79 -4.65 19.85
C LYS A 130 5.20 -3.27 20.37
N HIS A 131 5.03 -2.23 19.56
CA HIS A 131 5.38 -0.86 19.96
C HIS A 131 4.42 0.18 19.36
N PHE A 132 3.73 0.94 20.22
CA PHE A 132 2.64 1.85 19.82
C PHE A 132 1.58 1.17 18.93
N GLU A 133 1.18 -0.05 19.28
CA GLU A 133 0.18 -0.86 18.58
C GLU A 133 -1.06 -1.02 19.44
N ILE A 134 -2.25 -0.88 18.87
CA ILE A 134 -3.49 -1.13 19.63
C ILE A 134 -3.60 -2.58 20.09
N ASP A 135 -2.91 -3.49 19.38
CA ASP A 135 -2.80 -4.91 19.73
C ASP A 135 -2.36 -5.14 21.19
N ILE A 136 -1.59 -4.21 21.76
CA ILE A 136 -1.13 -4.26 23.15
C ILE A 136 -2.32 -4.25 24.11
N PHE A 137 -3.37 -3.47 23.81
CA PHE A 137 -4.57 -3.38 24.65
C PHE A 137 -5.43 -4.64 24.53
N PHE A 138 -5.55 -5.23 23.34
CA PHE A 138 -6.33 -6.45 23.14
C PHE A 138 -5.71 -7.68 23.83
N ASN A 139 -4.38 -7.83 23.77
CA ASN A 139 -3.69 -8.92 24.49
C ASN A 139 -3.77 -8.79 26.01
N LYS A 140 -3.97 -7.57 26.53
CA LYS A 140 -4.06 -7.30 27.97
C LYS A 140 -5.45 -7.57 28.56
N ILE A 141 -6.48 -7.63 27.72
CA ILE A 141 -7.87 -7.91 28.13
C ILE A 141 -8.17 -9.43 28.12
N SER A 142 -7.35 -10.22 27.41
CA SER A 142 -7.48 -11.68 27.31
C SER A 142 -6.67 -12.46 28.37
N LEU A 143 -6.14 -11.77 29.39
CA LEU A 143 -5.39 -12.33 30.53
C LEU A 143 -6.10 -11.93 31.83
#